data_AF-A0A2D7DZF4-F1
#
_entry.id   AF-A0A2D7DZF4-F1
#
_cell.length_a   1.000
_cell.length_b   1.000
_cell.length_c   1.000
_cell.angle_alpha   90.00
_cell.angle_beta   90.00
_cell.angle_gamma   90.00
#
_symmetry.space_group_name_H-M   'P 1'
#
loop_
_entity.id
_entity.type
_entity.pdbx_description
1 polymer ?
#
loop_
_entity_poly.entity_id
_entity_poly.type
_entity_poly.pdbx_seq_one_letter_code
_entity_poly.pdbx_strand_id
1 'polypeptide(L)'
;MNENNINGWIFLDKPIGISSNKALQKVKKIFHNCKAGYVGTLDPLASGFLPIALGKSTKTIKYLSDCDKEYVFEVTWGMHSSTGDLEGEIKKYNKIYPSSEQIKNTVKKFIGDYYQVPHKFSSKKVNGKKAYEFARKKIHIDLTKEKKKISDLKIINQISESKTFFYIKCSSGTYIRSLAEDMAKALNTFGLVSSLRRVGFGNLDKKLISLDYLLSLVHIECFLSVLKPIEKVFKEFNEIHLDMNEFALILNGRPVEMSKITDPYGDLAFAKFKNELVAVGYLKNGNFYPKNLLNNLVV
;
A
#
# COMPACT_ATOMS: atom_id res chain seq x y z
N MET A 1 15.28 7.28 -28.45
CA MET A 1 15.37 6.52 -27.18
C MET A 1 14.26 5.50 -27.17
N ASN A 2 14.58 4.22 -26.99
CA ASN A 2 13.60 3.14 -27.11
C ASN A 2 12.50 3.26 -26.03
N GLU A 3 11.26 3.02 -26.43
CA GLU A 3 10.06 2.88 -25.57
C GLU A 3 10.23 1.83 -24.44
N ASN A 4 11.33 1.07 -24.47
CA ASN A 4 11.68 -0.02 -23.55
C ASN A 4 12.28 0.38 -22.19
N ASN A 5 12.36 1.67 -21.82
CA ASN A 5 13.07 2.09 -20.60
C ASN A 5 12.26 2.85 -19.54
N ILE A 6 10.94 2.69 -19.50
CA ILE A 6 10.10 3.25 -18.42
C ILE A 6 10.24 2.38 -17.17
N ASN A 7 11.13 2.78 -16.26
CA ASN A 7 11.34 2.14 -14.97
C ASN A 7 11.22 3.18 -13.86
N GLY A 8 10.31 2.96 -12.92
CA GLY A 8 10.16 3.85 -11.78
C GLY A 8 8.91 3.58 -10.98
N TRP A 9 8.66 4.45 -10.01
CA TRP A 9 7.46 4.45 -9.18
C TRP A 9 6.66 5.73 -9.40
N ILE A 10 5.34 5.62 -9.36
CA ILE A 10 4.40 6.72 -9.36
C ILE A 10 3.62 6.64 -8.05
N PHE A 11 3.56 7.76 -7.34
CA PHE A 11 2.71 7.90 -6.17
C PHE A 11 1.43 8.62 -6.60
N LEU A 12 0.44 7.81 -6.96
CA LEU A 12 -0.83 8.31 -7.48
C LEU A 12 -1.73 8.77 -6.33
N ASP A 13 -2.37 9.93 -6.48
CA ASP A 13 -3.57 10.26 -5.72
C ASP A 13 -4.77 9.63 -6.42
N LYS A 14 -5.17 8.43 -5.96
CA LYS A 14 -6.30 7.70 -6.55
C LYS A 14 -7.59 8.48 -6.27
N PRO A 15 -8.39 8.86 -7.29
CA PRO A 15 -9.68 9.49 -7.06
C PRO A 15 -10.70 8.48 -6.50
N ILE A 16 -11.77 9.01 -5.89
CA ILE A 16 -12.93 8.24 -5.43
C ILE A 16 -13.69 7.67 -6.63
N GLY A 17 -14.37 6.53 -6.45
CA GLY A 17 -15.29 5.95 -7.43
C GLY A 17 -14.64 5.01 -8.44
N ILE A 18 -13.32 4.81 -8.37
CA ILE A 18 -12.62 3.83 -9.22
C ILE A 18 -11.84 2.82 -8.39
N SER A 19 -11.81 1.56 -8.85
CA SER A 19 -10.96 0.54 -8.23
C SER A 19 -9.47 0.84 -8.45
N SER A 20 -8.61 0.33 -7.57
CA SER A 20 -7.16 0.44 -7.71
C SER A 20 -6.67 -0.14 -9.05
N ASN A 21 -7.27 -1.24 -9.52
CA ASN A 21 -6.93 -1.81 -10.82
C ASN A 21 -7.36 -0.89 -11.98
N LYS A 22 -8.51 -0.23 -11.90
CA LYS A 22 -8.94 0.73 -12.94
C LYS A 22 -7.98 1.93 -13.00
N ALA A 23 -7.52 2.41 -11.84
CA ALA A 23 -6.48 3.45 -11.76
C ALA A 23 -5.16 2.97 -12.39
N LEU A 24 -4.71 1.75 -12.05
CA LEU A 24 -3.53 1.12 -12.66
C LEU A 24 -3.65 1.06 -14.19
N GLN A 25 -4.78 0.61 -14.75
CA GLN A 25 -4.93 0.50 -16.20
C GLN A 25 -4.88 1.86 -16.89
N LYS A 26 -5.45 2.91 -16.29
CA LYS A 26 -5.33 4.28 -16.81
C LYS A 26 -3.87 4.74 -16.83
N VAL A 27 -3.13 4.56 -15.73
CA VAL A 27 -1.69 4.87 -15.67
C VAL A 27 -0.91 4.04 -16.69
N LYS A 28 -1.17 2.74 -16.79
CA LYS A 28 -0.51 1.85 -17.76
C LYS A 28 -0.68 2.35 -19.20
N LYS A 29 -1.87 2.83 -19.56
CA LYS A 29 -2.16 3.40 -20.89
C LYS A 29 -1.34 4.67 -21.17
N ILE A 30 -1.17 5.55 -20.17
CA ILE A 30 -0.36 6.77 -20.28
C ILE A 30 1.10 6.41 -20.56
N PHE A 31 1.63 5.37 -19.90
CA PHE A 31 3.01 4.92 -20.06
C PHE A 31 3.15 3.78 -21.08
N HIS A 32 2.50 3.94 -22.25
CA HIS A 32 2.63 3.05 -23.42
C HIS A 32 2.43 1.56 -23.13
N ASN A 33 1.49 1.23 -22.24
CA ASN A 33 1.18 -0.15 -21.84
C ASN A 33 2.36 -0.94 -21.26
N CYS A 34 3.37 -0.26 -20.69
CA CYS A 34 4.50 -0.92 -20.03
C CYS A 34 4.04 -1.85 -18.89
N LYS A 35 4.92 -2.78 -18.48
CA LYS A 35 4.64 -3.64 -17.33
C LYS A 35 4.37 -2.77 -16.10
N ALA A 36 3.27 -3.00 -15.39
CA ALA A 36 2.89 -2.19 -14.25
C ALA A 36 2.24 -3.03 -13.15
N GLY A 37 2.38 -2.58 -11.90
CA GLY A 37 1.70 -3.17 -10.74
C GLY A 37 1.57 -2.15 -9.62
N TYR A 38 0.70 -2.40 -8.65
CA TYR A 38 0.53 -1.53 -7.48
C TYR A 38 0.61 -2.33 -6.18
N VAL A 39 0.80 -1.62 -5.06
CA VAL A 39 0.82 -2.20 -3.71
C VAL A 39 -0.19 -1.50 -2.80
N GLY A 40 -0.83 -2.28 -1.93
CA GLY A 40 -1.87 -1.80 -1.01
C GLY A 40 -3.14 -1.37 -1.74
N THR A 41 -4.03 -2.32 -2.04
CA THR A 41 -5.34 -2.02 -2.64
C THR A 41 -6.13 -0.99 -1.83
N LEU A 42 -6.73 -0.03 -2.51
CA LEU A 42 -7.79 0.86 -2.03
C LEU A 42 -9.14 0.46 -2.63
N ASP A 43 -10.16 0.43 -1.78
CA ASP A 43 -11.57 0.24 -2.19
C ASP A 43 -12.03 1.41 -3.09
N PRO A 44 -13.08 1.25 -3.92
CA PRO A 44 -13.55 2.32 -4.79
C PRO A 44 -13.97 3.58 -4.04
N LEU A 45 -14.62 3.48 -2.87
CA LEU A 45 -14.93 4.66 -2.03
C LEU A 45 -13.69 5.40 -1.52
N ALA A 46 -12.55 4.72 -1.45
CA ALA A 46 -11.35 5.28 -0.84
C ALA A 46 -10.57 6.12 -1.84
N SER A 47 -9.92 7.19 -1.40
CA SER A 47 -8.99 7.99 -2.21
C SER A 47 -7.56 7.95 -1.66
N GLY A 48 -6.64 8.64 -2.33
CA GLY A 48 -5.32 8.93 -1.79
C GLY A 48 -4.23 8.02 -2.31
N PHE A 49 -3.19 7.89 -1.51
CA PHE A 49 -1.89 7.36 -1.88
C PHE A 49 -1.98 5.94 -2.44
N LEU A 50 -1.79 5.74 -3.74
CA LEU A 50 -1.63 4.44 -4.39
C LEU A 50 -0.25 4.34 -5.07
N PRO A 51 0.72 3.62 -4.48
CA PRO A 51 2.01 3.40 -5.11
C PRO A 51 1.90 2.44 -6.29
N ILE A 52 2.37 2.87 -7.46
CA ILE A 52 2.38 2.12 -8.72
C ILE A 52 3.83 1.98 -9.21
N ALA A 53 4.28 0.76 -9.46
CA ALA A 53 5.57 0.49 -10.06
C ALA A 53 5.42 0.23 -11.57
N LEU A 54 6.33 0.79 -12.36
CA LEU A 54 6.41 0.61 -13.82
C LEU A 54 7.70 -0.11 -14.22
N GLY A 55 7.63 -0.87 -15.31
CA GLY A 55 8.74 -1.63 -15.87
C GLY A 55 9.37 -2.61 -14.89
N LYS A 56 10.69 -2.60 -14.81
CA LYS A 56 11.49 -3.45 -13.92
C LYS A 56 11.27 -3.12 -12.44
N SER A 57 10.80 -1.92 -12.10
CA SER A 57 10.43 -1.55 -10.72
C SER A 57 9.33 -2.41 -10.14
N THR A 58 8.51 -3.08 -10.97
CA THR A 58 7.51 -4.05 -10.49
C THR A 58 8.12 -5.20 -9.67
N LYS A 59 9.41 -5.50 -9.85
CA LYS A 59 10.15 -6.50 -9.06
C LYS A 59 10.36 -6.07 -7.59
N THR A 60 10.21 -4.79 -7.29
CA THR A 60 10.42 -4.21 -5.96
C THR A 60 9.13 -4.07 -5.13
N ILE A 61 7.96 -4.36 -5.71
CA ILE A 61 6.65 -4.24 -5.05
C ILE A 61 6.58 -4.96 -3.71
N LYS A 62 7.16 -6.16 -3.64
CA LYS A 62 7.11 -7.00 -2.44
C LYS A 62 7.71 -6.33 -1.20
N TYR A 63 8.68 -5.42 -1.39
CA TYR A 63 9.36 -4.72 -0.31
C TYR A 63 8.54 -3.59 0.31
N LEU A 64 7.41 -3.22 -0.30
CA LEU A 64 6.46 -2.24 0.24
C LEU A 64 5.19 -2.87 0.83
N SER A 65 4.99 -4.18 0.70
CA SER A 65 3.75 -4.85 1.14
C SER A 65 3.48 -4.65 2.63
N ASP A 66 4.53 -4.74 3.44
CA ASP A 66 4.47 -4.76 4.90
C ASP A 66 4.63 -3.39 5.55
N CYS A 67 4.82 -2.33 4.76
CA CYS A 67 4.89 -0.98 5.30
C CYS A 67 3.59 -0.59 6.02
N ASP A 68 3.76 0.17 7.10
CA ASP A 68 2.67 0.87 7.77
C ASP A 68 1.92 1.80 6.81
N LYS A 69 0.66 2.07 7.13
CA LYS A 69 -0.24 2.89 6.31
C LYS A 69 -0.92 3.91 7.21
N GLU A 70 -1.13 5.10 6.67
CA GLU A 70 -1.80 6.20 7.37
C GLU A 70 -3.09 6.55 6.65
N TYR A 71 -4.19 6.70 7.40
CA TYR A 71 -5.49 7.03 6.84
C TYR A 71 -6.15 8.17 7.60
N VAL A 72 -6.94 8.94 6.87
CA VAL A 72 -7.99 9.82 7.39
C VAL A 72 -9.31 9.21 6.96
N PHE A 73 -10.23 9.03 7.91
CA PHE A 73 -11.52 8.38 7.63
C PHE A 73 -12.66 8.97 8.46
N GLU A 74 -13.87 8.90 7.93
CA GLU A 74 -15.10 9.27 8.63
C GLU A 74 -15.87 8.02 9.01
N VAL A 75 -16.34 7.98 10.26
CA VAL A 75 -17.34 7.00 10.70
C VAL A 75 -18.68 7.71 10.81
N THR A 76 -19.70 7.16 10.14
CA THR A 76 -21.11 7.51 10.36
C THR A 76 -21.70 6.54 11.39
N TRP A 77 -22.06 7.07 12.56
CA TRP A 77 -22.66 6.33 13.67
C TRP A 77 -24.15 6.08 13.44
N GLY A 78 -24.65 5.02 14.06
CA GLY A 78 -26.03 4.60 13.98
C GLY A 78 -26.42 3.93 12.66
N MET A 79 -25.46 3.58 11.80
CA MET A 79 -25.72 2.88 10.53
C MET A 79 -24.79 1.69 10.33
N HIS A 80 -25.31 0.59 9.82
CA HIS A 80 -24.55 -0.59 9.42
C HIS A 80 -24.99 -1.02 8.01
N SER A 81 -24.00 -1.27 7.15
CA SER A 81 -24.20 -1.73 5.78
C SER A 81 -23.59 -3.12 5.56
N SER A 82 -23.97 -3.77 4.46
CA SER A 82 -23.44 -5.10 4.11
C SER A 82 -21.93 -5.12 3.82
N THR A 83 -21.32 -3.98 3.51
CA THR A 83 -19.90 -3.84 3.14
C THR A 83 -19.06 -3.13 4.20
N GLY A 84 -19.66 -2.61 5.28
CA GLY A 84 -18.99 -1.78 6.28
C GLY A 84 -18.67 -0.35 5.79
N ASP A 85 -19.21 0.04 4.64
CA ASP A 85 -19.04 1.35 4.00
C ASP A 85 -20.31 1.79 3.26
N LEU A 86 -20.30 2.99 2.65
CA LEU A 86 -21.44 3.54 1.90
C LEU A 86 -21.69 2.87 0.54
N GLU A 87 -20.82 1.97 0.05
CA GLU A 87 -21.08 1.24 -1.20
C GLU A 87 -22.06 0.08 -1.00
N GLY A 88 -22.29 -0.34 0.25
CA GLY A 88 -23.19 -1.43 0.61
C GLY A 88 -24.60 -0.97 0.94
N GLU A 89 -25.53 -1.92 0.80
CA GLU A 89 -26.92 -1.73 1.23
C GLU A 89 -26.98 -1.58 2.75
N ILE A 90 -27.70 -0.56 3.24
CA ILE A 90 -27.95 -0.36 4.67
C ILE A 90 -28.85 -1.49 5.19
N LYS A 91 -28.36 -2.22 6.21
CA LYS A 91 -29.06 -3.37 6.80
C LYS A 91 -29.64 -3.07 8.15
N LYS A 92 -29.00 -2.20 8.93
CA LYS A 92 -29.45 -1.83 10.28
C LYS A 92 -29.14 -0.36 10.53
N TYR A 93 -30.01 0.29 11.29
CA TYR A 93 -29.79 1.65 11.75
C TYR A 93 -30.44 1.90 13.11
N ASN A 94 -29.94 2.89 13.84
CA ASN A 94 -30.51 3.38 15.08
C ASN A 94 -30.18 4.87 15.24
N LYS A 95 -30.74 5.52 16.27
CA LYS A 95 -30.44 6.91 16.65
C LYS A 95 -29.55 6.97 17.90
N ILE A 96 -28.60 6.07 18.02
CA ILE A 96 -27.66 6.02 19.15
C ILE A 96 -26.33 6.61 18.67
N TYR A 97 -26.07 7.85 19.06
CA TYR A 97 -24.86 8.59 18.68
C TYR A 97 -23.94 8.76 19.89
N PRO A 98 -22.71 8.25 19.85
CA PRO A 98 -21.80 8.31 20.98
C PRO A 98 -21.30 9.75 21.18
N SER A 99 -21.17 10.17 22.44
CA SER A 99 -20.60 11.46 22.79
C SER A 99 -19.10 11.50 22.46
N SER A 100 -18.54 12.70 22.27
CA SER A 100 -17.11 12.88 22.01
C SER A 100 -16.23 12.18 23.07
N GLU A 101 -16.65 12.23 24.34
CA GLU A 101 -15.94 11.57 25.44
C GLU A 101 -16.00 10.04 25.35
N GLN A 102 -17.18 9.48 25.02
CA GLN A 102 -17.33 8.03 24.80
C GLN A 102 -16.44 7.57 23.65
N ILE A 103 -16.42 8.30 22.53
CA ILE A 103 -15.55 8.00 21.39
C ILE A 103 -14.07 8.05 21.80
N LYS A 104 -13.65 9.10 22.51
CA LYS A 104 -12.26 9.28 22.97
C LYS A 104 -11.81 8.14 23.88
N ASN A 105 -12.67 7.68 24.78
CA ASN A 105 -12.37 6.54 25.65
C ASN A 105 -12.34 5.21 24.89
N THR A 106 -13.20 5.03 23.89
CA THR A 106 -13.21 3.85 23.04
C THR A 106 -11.93 3.77 22.19
N VAL A 107 -11.52 4.86 21.55
CA VAL A 107 -10.31 4.93 20.70
C VAL A 107 -9.06 4.39 21.42
N LYS A 108 -8.88 4.73 22.70
CA LYS A 108 -7.72 4.28 23.51
C LYS A 108 -7.59 2.74 23.55
N LYS A 109 -8.70 2.00 23.48
CA LYS A 109 -8.73 0.53 23.55
C LYS A 109 -8.21 -0.15 22.28
N PHE A 110 -8.13 0.59 21.17
CA PHE A 110 -7.70 0.06 19.88
C PHE A 110 -6.23 0.38 19.56
N ILE A 111 -5.59 1.27 20.32
CA ILE A 111 -4.17 1.58 20.15
C ILE A 111 -3.32 0.42 20.70
N GLY A 112 -2.28 0.05 19.95
CA GLY A 112 -1.43 -1.10 20.26
C GLY A 112 -1.82 -2.33 19.44
N ASP A 113 -1.79 -3.49 20.09
CA ASP A 113 -2.16 -4.76 19.46
C ASP A 113 -3.68 -4.88 19.34
N TYR A 114 -4.17 -5.09 18.12
CA TYR A 114 -5.58 -5.17 17.78
C TYR A 114 -5.85 -6.41 16.93
N TYR A 115 -6.83 -7.21 17.35
CA TYR A 115 -7.21 -8.45 16.66
C TYR A 115 -8.50 -8.24 15.88
N GLN A 116 -8.37 -8.07 14.56
CA GLN A 116 -9.50 -7.87 13.67
C GLN A 116 -9.83 -9.14 12.89
N VAL A 117 -11.11 -9.33 12.60
CA VAL A 117 -11.53 -10.23 11.53
C VAL A 117 -11.48 -9.46 10.22
N PRO A 118 -10.72 -9.90 9.21
CA PRO A 118 -10.74 -9.30 7.88
C PRO A 118 -12.17 -9.21 7.34
N HIS A 119 -12.50 -8.12 6.65
CA HIS A 119 -13.83 -7.96 6.07
C HIS A 119 -14.08 -9.01 4.95
N LYS A 120 -15.31 -9.53 4.82
CA LYS A 120 -15.67 -10.52 3.78
C LYS A 120 -15.49 -9.96 2.37
N PHE A 121 -15.70 -8.66 2.19
CA PHE A 121 -15.44 -7.93 0.94
C PHE A 121 -14.00 -7.39 0.88
N SER A 122 -13.02 -8.28 1.03
CA SER A 122 -11.60 -7.94 0.98
C SER A 122 -10.85 -8.70 -0.13
N SER A 123 -9.66 -8.21 -0.46
CA SER A 123 -8.74 -8.90 -1.38
C SER A 123 -7.95 -10.04 -0.73
N LYS A 124 -8.19 -10.37 0.55
CA LYS A 124 -7.54 -11.50 1.24
C LYS A 124 -7.84 -12.79 0.49
N LYS A 125 -6.83 -13.63 0.24
CA LYS A 125 -7.04 -14.93 -0.39
C LYS A 125 -7.45 -15.97 0.65
N VAL A 126 -8.48 -16.74 0.34
CA VAL A 126 -8.92 -17.94 1.05
C VAL A 126 -9.01 -19.07 0.02
N ASN A 127 -8.29 -20.16 0.23
CA ASN A 127 -8.21 -21.30 -0.70
C ASN A 127 -7.91 -20.87 -2.15
N GLY A 128 -6.93 -19.97 -2.32
CA GLY A 128 -6.48 -19.47 -3.63
C GLY A 128 -7.33 -18.38 -4.28
N LYS A 129 -8.57 -18.13 -3.83
CA LYS A 129 -9.49 -17.10 -4.36
C LYS A 129 -9.66 -15.93 -3.40
N LYS A 130 -10.02 -14.74 -3.88
CA LYS A 130 -10.20 -13.56 -3.00
C LYS A 130 -11.52 -13.65 -2.21
N ALA A 131 -11.53 -13.17 -0.97
CA ALA A 131 -12.69 -13.25 -0.07
C ALA A 131 -13.95 -12.61 -0.68
N TYR A 132 -13.81 -11.47 -1.38
CA TYR A 132 -14.97 -10.83 -2.03
C TYR A 132 -15.63 -11.70 -3.12
N GLU A 133 -14.89 -12.62 -3.74
CA GLU A 133 -15.43 -13.50 -4.79
C GLU A 133 -16.45 -14.50 -4.21
N PHE A 134 -16.20 -14.96 -2.99
CA PHE A 134 -17.13 -15.81 -2.26
C PHE A 134 -18.31 -15.02 -1.71
N ALA A 135 -18.06 -13.81 -1.18
CA ALA A 135 -19.12 -12.93 -0.67
C ALA A 135 -20.17 -12.59 -1.74
N ARG A 136 -19.72 -12.31 -2.98
CA ARG A 136 -20.61 -12.09 -4.13
C ARG A 136 -21.45 -13.33 -4.49
N LYS A 137 -20.92 -14.52 -4.23
CA LYS A 137 -21.62 -15.80 -4.42
C LYS A 137 -22.48 -16.19 -3.22
N LYS A 138 -22.58 -15.34 -2.19
CA LYS A 138 -23.26 -15.62 -0.91
C LYS A 138 -22.73 -16.89 -0.21
N ILE A 139 -21.48 -17.28 -0.49
CA ILE A 139 -20.84 -18.44 0.16
C ILE A 139 -20.27 -17.97 1.50
N HIS A 140 -20.62 -18.68 2.58
CA HIS A 140 -20.07 -18.38 3.90
C HIS A 140 -18.57 -18.73 3.96
N ILE A 141 -17.76 -17.84 4.52
CA ILE A 141 -16.34 -18.09 4.77
C ILE A 141 -16.06 -17.71 6.21
N ASP A 142 -15.40 -18.59 6.95
CA ASP A 142 -14.83 -18.27 8.24
C ASP A 142 -13.48 -17.61 8.08
N LEU A 143 -13.42 -16.32 8.45
CA LEU A 143 -12.20 -15.54 8.46
C LEU A 143 -11.66 -15.54 9.89
N THR A 144 -10.44 -16.04 10.06
CA THR A 144 -9.75 -16.01 11.35
C THR A 144 -9.32 -14.61 11.73
N LYS A 145 -9.33 -14.31 13.04
CA LYS A 145 -8.78 -13.07 13.58
C LYS A 145 -7.28 -13.00 13.28
N GLU A 146 -6.83 -11.84 12.81
CA GLU A 146 -5.42 -11.55 12.59
C GLU A 146 -4.96 -10.45 13.54
N LYS A 147 -3.76 -10.63 14.10
CA LYS A 147 -3.10 -9.57 14.85
C LYS A 147 -2.70 -8.44 13.90
N LYS A 148 -3.04 -7.21 14.28
CA LYS A 148 -2.62 -5.95 13.66
C LYS A 148 -2.10 -5.02 14.74
N LYS A 149 -1.40 -3.98 14.32
CA LYS A 149 -0.89 -2.94 15.22
C LYS A 149 -1.41 -1.58 14.79
N ILE A 150 -1.99 -0.85 15.71
CA ILE A 150 -2.39 0.55 15.55
C ILE A 150 -1.42 1.38 16.37
N SER A 151 -0.51 2.09 15.71
CA SER A 151 0.50 2.91 16.39
C SER A 151 -0.02 4.29 16.77
N ASP A 152 -1.02 4.79 16.05
CA ASP A 152 -1.68 6.06 16.37
C ASP A 152 -3.15 6.01 15.92
N LEU A 153 -4.06 6.51 16.74
CA LEU A 153 -5.48 6.67 16.42
C LEU A 153 -6.01 7.90 17.15
N LYS A 154 -6.47 8.89 16.40
CA LYS A 154 -6.87 10.21 16.91
C LYS A 154 -8.20 10.63 16.31
N ILE A 155 -9.00 11.31 17.11
CA ILE A 155 -10.15 12.07 16.61
C ILE A 155 -9.60 13.36 15.98
N ILE A 156 -9.95 13.64 14.73
CA ILE A 156 -9.62 14.90 14.05
C ILE A 156 -10.69 15.94 14.34
N ASN A 157 -11.95 15.60 14.08
CA ASN A 157 -13.10 16.46 14.30
C ASN A 157 -14.40 15.64 14.38
N GLN A 158 -15.40 16.16 15.06
CA GLN A 158 -16.77 15.67 15.01
C GLN A 158 -17.61 16.67 14.19
N ILE A 159 -18.00 16.27 12.98
CA ILE A 159 -18.69 17.17 12.04
C ILE A 159 -20.17 17.30 12.41
N SER A 160 -20.74 16.25 13.00
CA SER A 160 -22.09 16.23 13.55
C SER A 160 -22.17 15.20 14.68
N GLU A 161 -23.30 15.15 15.38
CA GLU A 161 -23.56 14.11 16.38
C GLU A 161 -23.33 12.69 15.82
N SER A 162 -23.72 12.46 14.56
CA SER A 162 -23.62 11.15 13.91
C SER A 162 -22.33 10.93 13.10
N LYS A 163 -21.42 11.91 12.97
CA LYS A 163 -20.24 11.79 12.10
C LYS A 163 -18.97 12.26 12.77
N THR A 164 -17.96 11.40 12.76
CA THR A 164 -16.64 11.70 13.35
C THR A 164 -15.52 11.33 12.40
N PHE A 165 -14.58 12.25 12.23
CA PHE A 165 -13.34 12.03 11.48
C PHE A 165 -12.20 11.59 12.39
N PHE A 166 -11.42 10.65 11.89
CA PHE A 166 -10.29 10.06 12.57
C PHE A 166 -9.04 10.09 11.69
N TYR A 167 -7.89 10.17 12.35
CA TYR A 167 -6.59 9.84 11.80
C TYR A 167 -6.13 8.51 12.40
N ILE A 168 -5.51 7.66 11.59
CA ILE A 168 -4.92 6.39 12.04
C ILE A 168 -3.58 6.13 11.35
N LYS A 169 -2.60 5.62 12.10
CA LYS A 169 -1.41 4.94 11.60
C LYS A 169 -1.45 3.48 12.04
N CYS A 170 -1.37 2.56 11.07
CA CYS A 170 -1.54 1.14 11.34
C CYS A 170 -0.69 0.23 10.45
N SER A 171 -0.48 -1.00 10.91
CA SER A 171 0.28 -2.02 10.20
C SER A 171 -0.42 -2.46 8.91
N SER A 172 0.33 -3.13 8.03
CA SER A 172 -0.21 -3.72 6.81
C SER A 172 -1.41 -4.66 7.07
N GLY A 173 -2.38 -4.63 6.16
CA GLY A 173 -3.58 -5.47 6.23
C GLY A 173 -4.62 -5.05 7.27
N THR A 174 -4.46 -3.90 7.94
CA THR A 174 -5.52 -3.32 8.80
C THR A 174 -6.73 -2.90 7.95
N TYR A 175 -7.93 -3.33 8.33
CA TYR A 175 -9.19 -3.00 7.64
C TYR A 175 -9.92 -1.90 8.41
N ILE A 176 -9.91 -0.68 7.86
CA ILE A 176 -10.56 0.48 8.50
C ILE A 176 -12.07 0.28 8.66
N ARG A 177 -12.71 -0.45 7.74
CA ARG A 177 -14.13 -0.83 7.82
C ARG A 177 -14.41 -1.72 9.04
N SER A 178 -13.61 -2.77 9.25
CA SER A 178 -13.73 -3.62 10.45
C SER A 178 -13.49 -2.83 11.74
N LEU A 179 -12.51 -1.92 11.74
CA LEU A 179 -12.24 -1.06 12.89
C LEU A 179 -13.44 -0.17 13.24
N ALA A 180 -14.08 0.46 12.25
CA ALA A 180 -15.26 1.29 12.47
C ALA A 180 -16.42 0.49 13.09
N GLU A 181 -16.67 -0.71 12.59
CA GLU A 181 -17.69 -1.61 13.15
C GLU A 181 -17.37 -2.04 14.58
N ASP A 182 -16.11 -2.35 14.87
CA ASP A 182 -15.69 -2.79 16.20
C ASP A 182 -15.73 -1.64 17.22
N MET A 183 -15.35 -0.42 16.83
CA MET A 183 -15.56 0.77 17.65
C MET A 183 -17.05 1.00 17.93
N ALA A 184 -17.91 0.84 16.93
CA ALA A 184 -19.35 1.00 17.10
C ALA A 184 -19.95 -0.05 18.04
N LYS A 185 -19.55 -1.32 17.92
CA LYS A 185 -19.96 -2.39 18.85
C LYS A 185 -19.55 -2.07 20.28
N ALA A 186 -18.32 -1.58 20.50
CA ALA A 186 -17.84 -1.18 21.82
C ALA A 186 -18.62 0.01 22.42
N LEU A 187 -19.25 0.81 21.57
CA LEU A 187 -20.10 1.94 21.91
C LEU A 187 -21.60 1.58 21.94
N ASN A 188 -21.96 0.30 21.80
CA ASN A 188 -23.33 -0.19 21.74
C ASN A 188 -24.18 0.48 20.63
N THR A 189 -23.56 0.77 19.49
CA THR A 189 -24.24 1.33 18.31
C THR A 189 -23.77 0.65 17.02
N PHE A 190 -24.20 1.17 15.88
CA PHE A 190 -23.69 0.81 14.56
C PHE A 190 -22.73 1.88 14.03
N GLY A 191 -21.85 1.49 13.12
CA GLY A 191 -20.93 2.40 12.47
C GLY A 191 -20.47 1.83 11.14
N LEU A 192 -20.36 2.71 10.15
CA LEU A 192 -19.78 2.39 8.84
C LEU A 192 -18.80 3.48 8.42
N VAL A 193 -17.89 3.14 7.51
CA VAL A 193 -16.97 4.11 6.92
C VAL A 193 -17.65 4.86 5.79
N SER A 194 -17.84 6.16 5.96
CA SER A 194 -18.48 7.03 4.96
C SER A 194 -17.49 7.83 4.12
N SER A 195 -16.25 7.97 4.58
CA SER A 195 -15.15 8.55 3.82
C SER A 195 -13.85 7.87 4.22
N LEU A 196 -12.97 7.63 3.24
CA LEU A 196 -11.67 7.01 3.48
C LEU A 196 -10.62 7.60 2.54
N ARG A 197 -9.51 8.09 3.09
CA ARG A 197 -8.36 8.58 2.34
C ARG A 197 -7.08 8.02 2.94
N ARG A 198 -6.26 7.35 2.13
CA ARG A 198 -4.90 6.98 2.53
C ARG A 198 -3.97 8.17 2.33
N VAL A 199 -3.39 8.66 3.41
CA VAL A 199 -2.53 9.86 3.43
C VAL A 199 -1.04 9.54 3.56
N GLY A 200 -0.70 8.28 3.85
CA GLY A 200 0.69 7.84 3.99
C GLY A 200 0.86 6.35 3.72
N PHE A 201 2.08 5.99 3.32
CA PHE A 201 2.49 4.63 3.00
C PHE A 201 3.98 4.47 3.35
N GLY A 202 4.28 3.83 4.48
CA GLY A 202 5.63 3.74 5.03
C GLY A 202 6.30 5.12 5.14
N ASN A 203 7.60 5.16 4.83
CA ASN A 203 8.40 6.39 4.80
C ASN A 203 8.43 7.05 3.40
N LEU A 204 7.50 6.71 2.51
CA LEU A 204 7.48 7.22 1.15
C LEU A 204 7.12 8.72 1.10
N ASP A 205 7.67 9.40 0.09
CA ASP A 205 7.33 10.80 -0.23
C ASP A 205 5.82 10.95 -0.44
N LYS A 206 5.21 11.90 0.28
CA LYS A 206 3.78 12.19 0.24
C LYS A 206 3.38 13.14 -0.89
N LYS A 207 4.31 13.53 -1.78
CA LYS A 207 4.02 14.26 -3.02
C LYS A 207 3.31 13.34 -4.02
N LEU A 208 1.98 13.34 -3.94
CA LEU A 208 1.12 12.58 -4.82
C LEU A 208 0.81 13.35 -6.10
N ILE A 209 0.53 12.60 -7.16
CA ILE A 209 0.16 13.15 -8.46
C ILE A 209 -1.27 12.72 -8.76
N SER A 210 -2.14 13.68 -9.09
CA SER A 210 -3.53 13.35 -9.43
C SER A 210 -3.60 12.61 -10.76
N LEU A 211 -4.60 11.74 -10.88
CA LEU A 211 -4.85 11.01 -12.12
C LEU A 211 -5.17 11.96 -13.29
N ASP A 212 -5.89 13.05 -13.03
CA ASP A 212 -6.26 14.02 -14.07
C ASP A 212 -5.04 14.78 -14.58
N TYR A 213 -4.12 15.16 -13.68
CA TYR A 213 -2.85 15.76 -14.07
C TYR A 213 -2.02 14.78 -14.92
N LEU A 214 -1.90 13.51 -14.51
CA LEU A 214 -1.19 12.51 -15.31
C LEU A 214 -1.80 12.33 -16.70
N LEU A 215 -3.14 12.37 -16.82
CA LEU A 215 -3.83 12.27 -18.11
C LEU A 215 -3.62 13.50 -19.00
N SER A 216 -3.33 14.65 -18.42
CA SER A 216 -3.04 15.89 -19.15
C SER A 216 -1.62 15.97 -19.71
N LEU A 217 -0.72 15.08 -19.28
CA LEU A 217 0.65 15.04 -19.77
C LEU A 217 0.71 14.47 -21.19
N VAL A 218 1.26 15.24 -22.14
CA VAL A 218 1.26 14.91 -23.57
C VAL A 218 2.64 14.40 -24.07
N HIS A 219 3.73 14.74 -23.38
CA HIS A 219 5.10 14.43 -23.79
C HIS A 219 5.83 13.49 -22.81
N ILE A 220 6.65 12.59 -23.35
CA ILE A 220 7.44 11.59 -22.61
C ILE A 220 8.39 12.20 -21.58
N GLU A 221 8.97 13.36 -21.86
CA GLU A 221 9.88 14.07 -20.95
C GLU A 221 9.17 14.50 -19.67
N CYS A 222 7.91 14.93 -19.78
CA CYS A 222 7.07 15.24 -18.64
C CYS A 222 6.68 13.97 -17.85
N PHE A 223 6.65 12.80 -18.50
CA PHE A 223 6.44 11.53 -17.80
C PHE A 223 7.66 11.14 -16.96
N LEU A 224 8.88 11.46 -17.38
CA LEU A 224 10.08 11.16 -16.59
C LEU A 224 10.15 11.98 -15.30
N SER A 225 9.67 13.23 -15.30
CA SER A 225 9.68 14.07 -14.09
C SER A 225 8.73 13.58 -13.00
N VAL A 226 7.71 12.79 -13.34
CA VAL A 226 6.76 12.23 -12.37
C VAL A 226 7.19 10.87 -11.82
N LEU A 227 8.17 10.23 -12.44
CA LEU A 227 8.71 8.94 -11.99
C LEU A 227 9.71 9.13 -10.85
N LYS A 228 9.51 8.37 -9.78
CA LYS A 228 10.47 8.23 -8.70
C LYS A 228 11.41 7.06 -9.02
N PRO A 229 12.73 7.28 -9.10
CA PRO A 229 13.72 6.22 -9.24
C PRO A 229 13.63 5.21 -8.10
N ILE A 230 13.98 3.94 -8.35
CA ILE A 230 13.90 2.86 -7.36
C ILE A 230 14.72 3.21 -6.12
N GLU A 231 15.92 3.74 -6.32
CA GLU A 231 16.88 4.13 -5.30
C GLU A 231 16.31 5.21 -4.37
N LYS A 232 15.53 6.15 -4.91
CA LYS A 232 14.88 7.19 -4.09
C LYS A 232 13.73 6.62 -3.24
N VAL A 233 13.06 5.58 -3.72
CA VAL A 233 11.97 4.91 -3.00
C VAL A 233 12.50 4.06 -1.85
N PHE A 234 13.64 3.40 -2.07
CA PHE A 234 14.27 2.48 -1.11
C PHE A 234 15.61 3.02 -0.62
N LYS A 235 15.64 4.29 -0.23
CA LYS A 235 16.84 5.01 0.26
C LYS A 235 17.52 4.38 1.48
N GLU A 236 16.81 3.50 2.18
CA GLU A 236 17.29 2.80 3.38
C GLU A 236 18.02 1.50 3.02
N PHE A 237 18.01 1.06 1.76
CA PHE A 237 18.71 -0.16 1.35
C PHE A 237 20.20 0.13 1.23
N ASN A 238 21.01 -0.84 1.68
CA ASN A 238 22.46 -0.76 1.51
C ASN A 238 22.81 -0.78 0.03
N GLU A 239 23.90 -0.12 -0.35
CA GLU A 239 24.38 -0.11 -1.73
C GLU A 239 25.75 -0.78 -1.81
N ILE A 240 25.91 -1.67 -2.79
CA ILE A 240 27.17 -2.31 -3.12
C ILE A 240 27.60 -1.89 -4.52
N HIS A 241 28.90 -1.63 -4.69
CA HIS A 241 29.49 -1.25 -5.97
C HIS A 241 30.28 -2.43 -6.53
N LEU A 242 29.87 -2.88 -7.71
CA LEU A 242 30.44 -4.01 -8.41
C LEU A 242 31.60 -3.56 -9.30
N ASP A 243 32.65 -4.37 -9.36
CA ASP A 243 33.60 -4.36 -10.47
C ASP A 243 33.06 -5.12 -11.70
N MET A 244 33.86 -5.22 -12.77
CA MET A 244 33.47 -5.91 -14.00
C MET A 244 33.22 -7.42 -13.81
N ASN A 245 34.04 -8.09 -13.01
CA ASN A 245 33.95 -9.53 -12.78
C ASN A 245 32.73 -9.86 -11.92
N GLU A 246 32.55 -9.09 -10.85
CA GLU A 246 31.40 -9.19 -9.96
C GLU A 246 30.09 -8.90 -10.72
N PHE A 247 30.08 -7.87 -11.58
CA PHE A 247 28.94 -7.58 -12.44
C PHE A 247 28.57 -8.76 -13.34
N ALA A 248 29.55 -9.41 -13.98
CA ALA A 248 29.30 -10.60 -14.80
C ALA A 248 28.74 -11.77 -13.97
N LEU A 249 29.20 -11.96 -12.73
CA LEU A 249 28.65 -12.97 -11.81
C LEU A 249 27.18 -12.70 -11.47
N ILE A 250 26.85 -11.44 -11.14
CA ILE A 250 25.47 -11.03 -10.81
C ILE A 250 24.50 -11.23 -11.97
N LEU A 251 24.93 -10.92 -13.20
CA LEU A 251 24.10 -11.16 -14.40
C LEU A 251 23.74 -12.64 -14.59
N ASN A 252 24.62 -13.54 -14.14
CA ASN A 252 24.41 -14.99 -14.15
C ASN A 252 23.75 -15.52 -12.87
N GLY A 253 23.29 -14.64 -11.98
CA GLY A 253 22.63 -15.00 -10.73
C GLY A 253 23.56 -15.62 -9.68
N ARG A 254 24.89 -15.47 -9.84
CA ARG A 254 25.88 -15.98 -8.90
C ARG A 254 26.12 -14.99 -7.76
N PRO A 255 26.39 -15.47 -6.53
CA PRO A 255 26.74 -14.59 -5.41
C PRO A 255 28.10 -13.92 -5.64
N VAL A 256 28.29 -12.78 -4.99
CA VAL A 256 29.55 -12.03 -4.96
C VAL A 256 30.01 -11.89 -3.51
N GLU A 257 31.29 -12.17 -3.27
CA GLU A 257 31.91 -12.01 -1.96
C GLU A 257 32.17 -10.53 -1.67
N MET A 258 31.70 -10.05 -0.51
CA MET A 258 31.80 -8.66 -0.11
C MET A 258 32.98 -8.48 0.83
N SER A 259 34.17 -8.25 0.29
CA SER A 259 35.39 -8.05 1.09
C SER A 259 35.42 -6.76 1.93
N LYS A 260 34.48 -5.82 1.71
CA LYS A 260 34.50 -4.46 2.28
C LYS A 260 33.28 -4.04 3.11
N ILE A 261 32.32 -4.94 3.36
CA ILE A 261 31.13 -4.59 4.16
C ILE A 261 31.18 -5.34 5.48
N THR A 262 31.48 -4.60 6.55
CA THR A 262 31.23 -5.02 7.92
C THR A 262 29.71 -5.10 8.11
N ASP A 263 29.20 -6.31 7.96
CA ASP A 263 27.88 -6.85 8.31
C ASP A 263 26.73 -5.87 8.59
N PRO A 264 25.65 -6.00 7.81
CA PRO A 264 24.43 -6.42 8.50
C PRO A 264 23.80 -7.67 7.87
N TYR A 265 23.65 -8.69 8.71
CA TYR A 265 23.04 -9.98 8.39
C TYR A 265 21.58 -9.80 7.93
N GLY A 266 21.26 -10.24 6.71
CA GLY A 266 19.89 -10.36 6.22
C GLY A 266 19.29 -9.09 5.62
N ASP A 267 20.04 -7.99 5.59
CA ASP A 267 19.57 -6.72 5.03
C ASP A 267 19.45 -6.78 3.50
N LEU A 268 18.44 -6.07 3.00
CA LEU A 268 18.27 -5.84 1.57
C LEU A 268 19.32 -4.86 1.07
N ALA A 269 19.92 -5.18 -0.06
CA ALA A 269 20.90 -4.32 -0.70
C ALA A 269 20.65 -4.19 -2.20
N PHE A 270 21.06 -3.06 -2.74
CA PHE A 270 21.18 -2.79 -4.17
C PHE A 270 22.60 -3.04 -4.63
N ALA A 271 22.75 -3.66 -5.80
CA ALA A 271 24.03 -3.77 -6.48
C ALA A 271 24.08 -2.82 -7.67
N LYS A 272 25.15 -2.02 -7.73
CA LYS A 272 25.39 -1.01 -8.76
C LYS A 272 26.66 -1.31 -9.53
N PHE A 273 26.64 -1.07 -10.83
CA PHE A 273 27.81 -1.15 -11.69
C PHE A 273 27.88 0.13 -12.51
N LYS A 274 29.02 0.83 -12.50
CA LYS A 274 29.17 2.17 -13.12
C LYS A 274 28.05 3.16 -12.71
N ASN A 275 27.70 3.18 -11.42
CA ASN A 275 26.62 3.98 -10.81
C ASN A 275 25.19 3.65 -11.27
N GLU A 276 25.00 2.64 -12.11
CA GLU A 276 23.69 2.18 -12.57
C GLU A 276 23.18 1.04 -11.70
N LEU A 277 21.89 1.07 -11.36
CA LEU A 277 21.26 0.04 -10.54
C LEU A 277 21.08 -1.27 -11.34
N VAL A 278 21.79 -2.32 -10.93
CA VAL A 278 21.81 -3.61 -11.64
C VAL A 278 20.84 -4.60 -11.01
N ALA A 279 20.86 -4.75 -9.69
CA ALA A 279 20.12 -5.80 -9.01
C ALA A 279 19.69 -5.38 -7.60
N VAL A 280 18.71 -6.09 -7.07
CA VAL A 280 18.38 -6.13 -5.64
C VAL A 280 18.56 -7.55 -5.12
N GLY A 281 19.11 -7.67 -3.92
CA GLY A 281 19.49 -8.93 -3.30
C GLY A 281 19.53 -8.83 -1.79
N TYR A 282 20.10 -9.87 -1.17
CA TYR A 282 20.26 -9.97 0.27
C TYR A 282 21.73 -10.13 0.63
N LEU A 283 22.17 -9.48 1.70
CA LEU A 283 23.47 -9.71 2.30
C LEU A 283 23.38 -10.88 3.30
N LYS A 284 24.24 -11.88 3.15
CA LYS A 284 24.30 -13.04 4.04
C LYS A 284 25.70 -13.64 4.06
N ASN A 285 26.24 -13.90 5.25
CA ASN A 285 27.54 -14.55 5.44
C ASN A 285 28.66 -13.88 4.60
N GLY A 286 28.75 -12.55 4.62
CA GLY A 286 29.74 -11.79 3.84
C GLY A 286 29.55 -11.83 2.31
N ASN A 287 28.41 -12.34 1.82
CA ASN A 287 28.11 -12.44 0.39
C ASN A 287 26.85 -11.67 0.02
N PHE A 288 26.82 -11.11 -1.18
CA PHE A 288 25.61 -10.59 -1.81
C PHE A 288 24.98 -11.65 -2.71
N TYR A 289 23.72 -11.98 -2.44
CA TYR A 289 22.94 -12.93 -3.25
C TYR A 289 21.92 -12.17 -4.12
N PRO A 290 22.10 -12.14 -5.45
CA PRO A 290 21.17 -11.44 -6.33
C PRO A 290 19.81 -12.15 -6.34
N LYS A 291 18.73 -11.39 -6.11
CA LYS A 291 17.36 -11.92 -6.15
C LYS A 291 16.62 -11.52 -7.41
N ASN A 292 16.76 -10.27 -7.82
CA ASN A 292 16.06 -9.71 -8.97
C ASN A 292 16.99 -8.75 -9.71
N LEU A 293 17.23 -9.00 -11.00
CA LEU A 293 17.88 -8.03 -11.89
C LEU A 293 16.93 -6.85 -12.18
N LEU A 294 17.40 -5.64 -11.97
CA LEU A 294 16.68 -4.37 -12.13
C LEU A 294 17.15 -3.59 -13.35
N ASN A 295 18.33 -3.87 -13.89
CA ASN A 295 18.74 -3.42 -15.20
C ASN A 295 19.56 -4.49 -15.93
N ASN A 296 19.55 -4.42 -17.26
CA ASN A 296 20.42 -5.22 -18.12
C ASN A 296 21.22 -4.17 -18.89
N LEU A 297 22.31 -3.69 -18.31
CA LEU A 297 23.29 -2.98 -19.13
C LEU A 297 23.78 -4.01 -20.14
N VAL A 298 23.52 -3.76 -21.42
CA VAL A 298 24.18 -4.51 -22.49
C VAL A 298 25.64 -4.13 -22.39
N VAL A 299 26.49 -5.10 -22.07
CA VAL A 299 27.95 -4.94 -22.12
C VAL A 299 28.37 -4.84 -23.58
#